data_AF-A0A139D730-F1
#
_entry.id   AF-A0A139D730-F1
#
_cell.length_a   1.000
_cell.length_b   1.000
_cell.length_c   1.000
_cell.angle_alpha   90.00
_cell.angle_beta   90.00
_cell.angle_gamma   90.00
#
_symmetry.space_group_name_H-M   'P 1'
#
loop_
_entity.id
_entity.type
_entity.pdbx_description
1 polymer ?
#
loop_
_entity_poly.entity_id
_entity_poly.type
_entity_poly.pdbx_seq_one_letter_code
_entity_poly.pdbx_strand_id
1 'polypeptide(L)'
;MNFVRSGPRYLFLKVKSPKLFCQELSRKTKLKKLNFQTAIKLAAEESVIVFLSDYNKDSFKVEDSDLILYLPLNSTALLAMILNQHELSQAVEKVTTGPGQLVMRIPDQGEKVIEEIAENYQAEEMSILEAIDKGNTDSTIISFTDQPIKSRLKSLKKVRDNILVAKNSTLVFEELRRDAVRYITHGLENHQWSELKINIYDSDELYELEYKRLITILSDLEAGIILGESWTKDHAFALFSITAYQIRLFTFLEPIEIKKILFAFEYNSDGERLVDYDLFNKSNKINWSEILNDGKYHDRKELAFSYREKIMKELSESAKKRYFDIEKEITAQSNK
;
A
#
# COMPACT_ATOMS: atom_id res chain seq x y z
N MET A 1 9.02 6.14 1.28
CA MET A 1 7.58 6.11 0.92
C MET A 1 7.44 5.85 -0.56
N ASN A 2 6.64 4.87 -0.98
CA ASN A 2 6.28 4.69 -2.39
C ASN A 2 4.90 5.31 -2.63
N PHE A 3 4.74 5.96 -3.78
CA PHE A 3 3.46 6.57 -4.16
C PHE A 3 2.79 5.88 -5.33
N VAL A 4 3.53 5.12 -6.13
CA VAL A 4 2.99 4.45 -7.32
C VAL A 4 3.48 3.01 -7.34
N ARG A 5 2.57 2.07 -7.62
CA ARG A 5 2.84 0.64 -7.81
C ARG A 5 2.15 0.12 -9.05
N SER A 6 2.67 -0.97 -9.60
CA SER A 6 1.97 -1.71 -10.65
C SER A 6 0.83 -2.53 -10.04
N GLY A 7 -0.23 -2.71 -10.82
CA GLY A 7 -1.35 -3.60 -10.52
C GLY A 7 -1.30 -4.88 -11.36
N PRO A 8 -2.39 -5.67 -11.36
CA PRO A 8 -2.49 -6.88 -12.16
C PRO A 8 -2.38 -6.60 -13.66
N ARG A 9 -2.09 -7.66 -14.42
CA ARG A 9 -2.25 -7.65 -15.88
C ARG A 9 -3.56 -8.29 -16.29
N TYR A 10 -4.17 -7.77 -17.35
CA TYR A 10 -5.38 -8.30 -17.97
C TYR A 10 -5.00 -8.98 -19.28
N LEU A 11 -5.34 -10.26 -19.43
CA LEU A 11 -5.15 -11.01 -20.66
C LEU A 11 -6.50 -11.48 -21.18
N PHE A 12 -6.72 -11.31 -22.48
CA PHE A 12 -7.88 -11.87 -23.13
C PHE A 12 -7.45 -12.96 -24.11
N LEU A 13 -8.02 -14.14 -23.95
CA LEU A 13 -7.69 -15.32 -24.72
C LEU A 13 -8.94 -15.83 -25.45
N LYS A 14 -8.80 -16.06 -26.75
CA LYS A 14 -9.76 -16.74 -27.62
C LYS A 14 -9.27 -18.15 -27.84
N VAL A 15 -10.07 -19.12 -27.42
CA VAL A 15 -9.69 -20.54 -27.45
C VAL A 15 -10.75 -21.43 -28.07
N LYS A 16 -10.34 -22.57 -28.60
CA LYS A 16 -11.22 -23.59 -29.21
C LYS A 16 -12.27 -24.15 -28.25
N SER A 17 -11.93 -24.27 -26.97
CA SER A 17 -12.84 -24.73 -25.92
C SER A 17 -12.44 -24.15 -24.57
N PRO A 18 -13.16 -23.12 -24.06
CA PRO A 18 -12.83 -22.47 -22.79
C PRO A 18 -12.79 -23.44 -21.60
N LYS A 19 -13.72 -24.40 -21.56
CA LYS A 19 -13.79 -25.39 -20.46
C LYS A 19 -12.59 -26.32 -20.45
N LEU A 20 -12.23 -26.89 -21.60
CA LEU A 20 -11.08 -27.81 -21.71
C LEU A 20 -9.77 -27.07 -21.45
N PHE A 21 -9.61 -25.87 -22.02
CA PHE A 21 -8.43 -25.04 -21.77
C PHE A 21 -8.26 -24.73 -20.28
N CYS A 22 -9.35 -24.35 -19.59
CA CYS A 22 -9.32 -24.11 -18.14
C CYS A 22 -8.95 -25.37 -17.35
N GLN A 23 -9.43 -26.56 -17.76
CA GLN A 23 -9.08 -27.82 -17.10
C GLN A 23 -7.58 -28.12 -17.22
N GLU A 24 -7.02 -28.04 -18.42
CA GLU A 24 -5.60 -28.30 -18.64
C GLU A 24 -4.71 -27.26 -17.93
N LEU A 25 -5.10 -25.99 -17.97
CA LEU A 25 -4.40 -24.94 -17.24
C LEU A 25 -4.42 -25.17 -15.71
N SER A 26 -5.52 -25.72 -15.19
CA SER A 26 -5.68 -25.99 -13.75
C SER A 26 -4.81 -27.12 -13.24
N ARG A 27 -4.40 -28.06 -14.12
CA ARG A 27 -3.47 -29.15 -13.78
C ARG A 27 -2.04 -28.66 -13.58
N LYS A 28 -1.70 -27.49 -14.13
CA LYS A 28 -0.35 -26.93 -14.14
C LYS A 28 -0.21 -25.71 -13.23
N THR A 29 -1.31 -25.09 -12.82
CA THR A 29 -1.32 -23.83 -12.08
C THR A 29 -2.30 -23.82 -10.92
N LYS A 30 -2.09 -22.92 -9.95
CA LYS A 30 -3.03 -22.66 -8.85
C LYS A 30 -4.12 -21.66 -9.27
N LEU A 31 -4.71 -21.84 -10.45
CA LEU A 31 -5.74 -20.93 -10.95
C LEU A 31 -7.01 -21.00 -10.10
N LYS A 32 -7.77 -19.90 -10.10
CA LYS A 32 -9.11 -19.84 -9.51
C LYS A 32 -10.09 -19.32 -10.55
N LYS A 33 -11.16 -20.07 -10.82
CA LYS A 33 -12.31 -19.57 -11.58
C LYS A 33 -13.14 -18.67 -10.67
N LEU A 34 -13.31 -17.41 -11.05
CA LEU A 34 -13.99 -16.40 -10.25
C LEU A 34 -14.97 -15.59 -11.09
N ASN A 35 -15.80 -14.79 -10.43
CA ASN A 35 -16.48 -13.68 -11.09
C ASN A 35 -15.55 -12.45 -11.13
N PHE A 36 -15.89 -11.48 -11.97
CA PHE A 36 -15.09 -10.25 -12.16
C PHE A 36 -14.79 -9.53 -10.85
N GLN A 37 -15.82 -9.24 -10.04
CA GLN A 37 -15.66 -8.50 -8.79
C GLN A 37 -14.72 -9.19 -7.80
N THR A 38 -14.78 -10.52 -7.70
CA THR A 38 -13.92 -11.30 -6.81
C THR A 38 -12.49 -11.36 -7.34
N ALA A 39 -12.32 -11.48 -8.66
CA ALA A 39 -11.00 -11.46 -9.30
C ALA A 39 -10.28 -10.13 -9.06
N ILE A 40 -10.95 -9.00 -9.27
CA ILE A 40 -10.39 -7.65 -9.00
C ILE A 40 -10.02 -7.50 -7.52
N LYS A 41 -10.90 -7.90 -6.59
CA LYS A 41 -10.61 -7.83 -5.15
C LYS A 41 -9.38 -8.65 -4.73
N LEU A 42 -9.06 -9.75 -5.42
CA LEU A 42 -7.89 -10.56 -5.14
C LEU A 42 -6.64 -10.16 -5.94
N ALA A 43 -6.81 -9.26 -6.91
CA ALA A 43 -5.76 -8.91 -7.84
C ALA A 43 -4.60 -8.19 -7.14
N ALA A 44 -3.40 -8.66 -7.42
CA ALA A 44 -2.13 -8.19 -6.88
C ALA A 44 -1.19 -7.78 -8.02
N GLU A 45 -0.10 -7.08 -7.69
CA GLU A 45 0.92 -6.60 -8.63
C GLU A 45 1.46 -7.71 -9.57
N GLU A 46 1.75 -8.89 -9.02
CA GLU A 46 2.32 -10.04 -9.76
C GLU A 46 1.26 -11.08 -10.15
N SER A 47 0.02 -10.64 -10.36
CA SER A 47 -1.09 -11.51 -10.76
C SER A 47 -1.62 -11.17 -12.14
N VAL A 48 -2.29 -12.14 -12.75
CA VAL A 48 -2.96 -11.96 -14.02
C VAL A 48 -4.41 -12.41 -13.92
N ILE A 49 -5.30 -11.60 -14.48
CA ILE A 49 -6.70 -11.96 -14.70
C ILE A 49 -6.84 -12.30 -16.18
N VAL A 50 -7.29 -13.51 -16.44
CA VAL A 50 -7.52 -14.04 -17.78
C VAL A 50 -9.01 -14.06 -18.08
N PHE A 51 -9.38 -13.35 -19.13
CA PHE A 51 -10.69 -13.33 -19.74
C PHE A 51 -10.69 -14.33 -20.90
N LEU A 52 -11.34 -15.47 -20.68
CA LEU A 52 -11.33 -16.60 -21.60
C LEU A 52 -12.66 -16.68 -22.34
N SER A 53 -12.60 -16.63 -23.67
CA SER A 53 -13.77 -16.73 -24.55
C SER A 53 -13.56 -17.79 -25.62
N ASP A 54 -14.65 -18.33 -26.13
CA ASP A 54 -14.68 -19.11 -27.36
C ASP A 54 -14.16 -18.27 -28.54
N TYR A 55 -13.41 -18.91 -29.43
CA TYR A 55 -12.79 -18.26 -30.58
C TYR A 55 -13.78 -17.73 -31.61
N ASN A 56 -15.03 -18.21 -31.61
CA ASN A 56 -16.08 -17.70 -32.50
C ASN A 56 -16.66 -16.35 -32.03
N LYS A 57 -16.30 -15.86 -30.83
CA LYS A 57 -16.73 -14.54 -30.35
C LYS A 57 -15.76 -13.46 -30.81
N ASP A 58 -16.26 -12.40 -31.44
CA ASP A 58 -15.41 -11.36 -32.03
C ASP A 58 -14.84 -10.34 -31.02
N SER A 59 -15.53 -10.10 -29.90
CA SER A 59 -15.20 -9.04 -28.95
C SER A 59 -14.20 -9.46 -27.87
N PHE A 60 -13.32 -8.53 -27.48
CA PHE A 60 -12.42 -8.69 -26.33
C PHE A 60 -12.91 -7.90 -25.13
N LYS A 61 -14.12 -8.23 -24.68
CA LYS A 61 -14.75 -7.60 -23.51
C LYS A 61 -14.91 -8.58 -22.37
N VAL A 62 -14.94 -8.04 -21.16
CA VAL A 62 -15.17 -8.79 -19.93
C VAL A 62 -16.55 -9.47 -19.95
N GLU A 63 -17.58 -8.76 -20.41
CA GLU A 63 -18.96 -9.27 -20.49
C GLU A 63 -19.09 -10.51 -21.40
N ASP A 64 -18.27 -10.59 -22.44
CA ASP A 64 -18.30 -11.66 -23.44
C ASP A 64 -17.41 -12.87 -23.06
N SER A 65 -16.80 -12.83 -21.88
CA SER A 65 -15.94 -13.89 -21.37
C SER A 65 -16.77 -15.08 -20.88
N ASP A 66 -16.44 -16.28 -21.37
CA ASP A 66 -17.06 -17.52 -20.90
C ASP A 66 -16.56 -17.90 -19.51
N LEU A 67 -15.29 -17.60 -19.23
CA LEU A 67 -14.66 -17.84 -17.94
C LEU A 67 -13.72 -16.68 -17.57
N ILE A 68 -13.73 -16.30 -16.30
CA ILE A 68 -12.76 -15.36 -15.72
C ILE A 68 -11.87 -16.15 -14.76
N LEU A 69 -10.58 -16.14 -15.01
CA LEU A 69 -9.59 -16.90 -14.26
C LEU A 69 -8.64 -15.93 -13.56
N TYR A 70 -8.44 -16.11 -12.26
CA TYR A 70 -7.39 -15.45 -11.51
C TYR A 70 -6.20 -16.39 -11.35
N LEU A 71 -5.01 -15.89 -11.67
CA LEU A 71 -3.76 -16.63 -11.51
C LEU A 71 -2.73 -15.80 -10.73
N PRO A 72 -2.16 -16.33 -9.63
CA PRO A 72 -1.13 -15.65 -8.86
C PRO A 72 0.26 -15.84 -9.51
N LEU A 73 0.39 -15.50 -10.78
CA LEU A 73 1.65 -15.45 -11.53
C LEU A 73 1.64 -14.30 -12.53
N ASN A 74 2.82 -13.83 -12.93
CA ASN A 74 2.93 -12.77 -13.95
C ASN A 74 2.53 -13.27 -15.35
N SER A 75 2.09 -12.34 -16.20
CA SER A 75 1.57 -12.62 -17.54
C SER A 75 2.62 -13.27 -18.46
N THR A 76 3.88 -12.84 -18.39
CA THR A 76 4.97 -13.40 -19.21
C THR A 76 5.20 -14.88 -18.92
N ALA A 77 5.24 -15.26 -17.64
CA ALA A 77 5.37 -16.65 -17.22
C ALA A 77 4.16 -17.49 -17.66
N LEU A 78 2.95 -16.93 -17.57
CA LEU A 78 1.72 -17.58 -18.05
C LEU A 78 1.80 -17.85 -19.56
N LEU A 79 2.13 -16.83 -20.35
CA LEU A 79 2.23 -16.95 -21.81
C LEU A 79 3.33 -17.93 -22.22
N ALA A 80 4.51 -17.86 -21.59
CA ALA A 80 5.60 -18.80 -21.84
C ALA A 80 5.19 -20.25 -21.53
N MET A 81 4.45 -20.47 -20.45
CA MET A 81 3.91 -21.80 -20.12
C MET A 81 2.88 -22.26 -21.16
N ILE A 82 1.95 -21.39 -21.59
CA ILE A 82 0.96 -21.73 -22.62
C ILE A 82 1.66 -22.12 -23.93
N LEU A 83 2.64 -21.34 -24.38
CA LEU A 83 3.37 -21.57 -25.62
C LEU A 83 4.21 -22.85 -25.58
N ASN A 84 4.78 -23.19 -24.42
CA ASN A 84 5.61 -24.39 -24.25
C ASN A 84 4.80 -25.66 -23.94
N GLN A 85 3.47 -25.60 -23.88
CA GLN A 85 2.60 -26.77 -23.72
C GLN A 85 1.80 -26.98 -25.00
N HIS A 86 1.96 -28.12 -25.64
CA HIS A 86 1.37 -28.38 -26.95
C HIS A 86 -0.16 -28.29 -26.92
N GLU A 87 -0.79 -28.87 -25.90
CA GLU A 87 -2.24 -28.89 -25.74
C GLU A 87 -2.83 -27.49 -25.52
N LEU A 88 -2.14 -26.64 -24.76
CA LEU A 88 -2.58 -25.26 -24.49
C LEU A 88 -2.33 -24.36 -25.70
N SER A 89 -1.13 -24.40 -26.29
CA SER A 89 -0.78 -23.59 -27.45
C SER A 89 -1.68 -23.86 -28.65
N GLN A 90 -1.98 -25.13 -28.96
CA GLN A 90 -2.87 -25.51 -30.06
C GLN A 90 -4.34 -25.13 -29.82
N ALA A 91 -4.72 -24.87 -28.57
CA ALA A 91 -6.07 -24.47 -28.21
C ALA A 91 -6.28 -22.94 -28.30
N VAL A 92 -5.21 -22.13 -28.30
CA VAL A 92 -5.28 -20.67 -28.37
C VAL A 92 -5.26 -20.21 -29.81
N GLU A 93 -6.32 -19.51 -30.23
CA GLU A 93 -6.42 -18.88 -31.55
C GLU A 93 -5.91 -17.45 -31.53
N LYS A 94 -6.23 -16.70 -30.48
CA LYS A 94 -5.83 -15.30 -30.35
C LYS A 94 -5.61 -14.93 -28.89
N VAL A 95 -4.61 -14.09 -28.67
CA VAL A 95 -4.33 -13.46 -27.38
C VAL A 95 -4.16 -11.97 -27.56
N THR A 96 -4.68 -11.20 -26.62
CA THR A 96 -4.38 -9.77 -26.51
C THR A 96 -4.27 -9.37 -25.04
N THR A 97 -3.58 -8.28 -24.77
CA THR A 97 -3.51 -7.69 -23.43
C THR A 97 -4.53 -6.56 -23.32
N GLY A 98 -5.18 -6.46 -22.16
CA GLY A 98 -5.90 -5.25 -21.79
C GLY A 98 -4.96 -4.09 -21.42
N PRO A 99 -5.50 -3.02 -20.81
CA PRO A 99 -4.68 -1.93 -20.30
C PRO A 99 -3.72 -2.39 -19.21
N GLY A 100 -2.64 -1.65 -19.02
CA GLY A 100 -1.87 -1.76 -17.79
C GLY A 100 -2.65 -1.20 -16.60
N GLN A 101 -2.32 -1.63 -15.39
CA GLN A 101 -2.91 -1.11 -14.16
C GLN A 101 -1.80 -0.53 -13.30
N LEU A 102 -2.00 0.69 -12.81
CA LEU A 102 -1.20 1.32 -11.77
C LEU A 102 -2.09 1.63 -10.57
N VAL A 103 -1.49 1.66 -9.38
CA VAL A 103 -2.14 2.13 -8.16
C VAL A 103 -1.31 3.26 -7.57
N MET A 104 -1.93 4.42 -7.39
CA MET A 104 -1.30 5.58 -6.77
C MET A 104 -1.87 5.81 -5.37
N ARG A 105 -0.99 5.97 -4.39
CA ARG A 105 -1.36 6.41 -3.05
C ARG A 105 -1.45 7.93 -3.02
N ILE A 106 -2.57 8.42 -2.51
CA ILE A 106 -2.87 9.84 -2.32
C ILE A 106 -3.32 10.09 -0.87
N PRO A 107 -3.40 11.35 -0.41
CA PRO A 107 -4.05 11.68 0.85
C PRO A 107 -5.54 11.29 0.85
N ASP A 108 -6.14 11.15 2.02
CA ASP A 108 -7.58 10.80 2.16
C ASP A 108 -8.47 11.82 1.44
N GLN A 109 -8.17 13.12 1.57
CA GLN A 109 -8.81 14.23 0.84
C GLN A 109 -8.04 14.58 -0.44
N GLY A 110 -7.76 13.56 -1.26
CA GLY A 110 -6.87 13.65 -2.42
C GLY A 110 -7.55 13.96 -3.75
N GLU A 111 -8.79 14.43 -3.80
CA GLU A 111 -9.58 14.60 -5.03
C GLU A 111 -8.88 15.54 -6.03
N LYS A 112 -8.31 16.64 -5.54
CA LYS A 112 -7.52 17.57 -6.36
C LYS A 112 -6.31 16.92 -7.02
N VAL A 113 -5.72 15.91 -6.38
CA VAL A 113 -4.61 15.14 -6.96
C VAL A 113 -5.10 14.37 -8.18
N ILE A 114 -6.28 13.75 -8.08
CA ILE A 114 -6.91 12.99 -9.16
C ILE A 114 -7.26 13.91 -10.32
N GLU A 115 -7.89 15.06 -10.04
CA GLU A 115 -8.24 16.08 -11.02
C GLU A 115 -7.01 16.56 -11.79
N GLU A 116 -5.93 16.96 -11.10
CA GLU A 116 -4.72 17.44 -11.76
C GLU A 116 -4.05 16.36 -12.63
N ILE A 117 -4.02 15.11 -12.15
CA ILE A 117 -3.48 13.99 -12.93
C ILE A 117 -4.37 13.76 -14.17
N ALA A 118 -5.70 13.75 -13.99
CA ALA A 118 -6.64 13.55 -15.09
C ALA A 118 -6.49 14.64 -16.16
N GLU A 119 -6.36 15.90 -15.76
CA GLU A 119 -6.12 17.02 -16.69
C GLU A 119 -4.80 16.86 -17.45
N ASN A 120 -3.70 16.58 -16.73
CA ASN A 120 -2.37 16.47 -17.35
C ASN A 120 -2.25 15.31 -18.33
N TYR A 121 -2.95 14.20 -18.07
CA TYR A 121 -2.96 13.03 -18.95
C TYR A 121 -4.14 13.03 -19.94
N GLN A 122 -5.04 14.02 -19.89
CA GLN A 122 -6.31 14.02 -20.61
C GLN A 122 -7.08 12.71 -20.40
N ALA A 123 -7.09 12.25 -19.15
CA ALA A 123 -7.63 10.97 -18.75
C ALA A 123 -9.15 11.03 -18.61
N GLU A 124 -9.79 9.88 -18.77
CA GLU A 124 -11.23 9.73 -18.59
C GLU A 124 -11.53 9.00 -17.29
N GLU A 125 -12.36 9.58 -16.42
CA GLU A 125 -12.85 8.93 -15.21
C GLU A 125 -13.91 7.87 -15.56
N MET A 126 -13.71 6.64 -15.07
CA MET A 126 -14.65 5.54 -15.30
C MET A 126 -14.45 4.41 -14.29
N SER A 127 -15.35 3.42 -14.28
CA SER A 127 -15.16 2.23 -13.46
C SER A 127 -14.01 1.34 -13.98
N ILE A 128 -13.44 0.50 -13.12
CA ILE A 128 -12.42 -0.49 -13.53
C ILE A 128 -12.93 -1.38 -14.67
N LEU A 129 -14.21 -1.76 -14.66
CA LEU A 129 -14.80 -2.60 -15.71
C LEU A 129 -14.79 -1.87 -17.06
N GLU A 130 -15.32 -0.65 -17.10
CA GLU A 130 -15.34 0.17 -18.31
C GLU A 130 -13.93 0.47 -18.81
N ALA A 131 -12.99 0.74 -17.90
CA ALA A 131 -11.59 0.99 -18.24
C ALA A 131 -10.90 -0.23 -18.86
N ILE A 132 -11.21 -1.44 -18.37
CA ILE A 132 -10.70 -2.69 -18.95
C ILE A 132 -11.32 -2.95 -20.33
N ASP A 133 -12.62 -2.70 -20.50
CA ASP A 133 -13.33 -2.94 -21.75
C ASP A 133 -12.98 -1.92 -22.85
N LYS A 134 -12.74 -0.66 -22.47
CA LYS A 134 -12.34 0.42 -23.39
C LYS A 134 -10.84 0.45 -23.66
N GLY A 135 -10.04 0.11 -22.65
CA GLY A 135 -8.58 0.15 -22.71
C GLY A 135 -7.97 -0.96 -23.57
N ASN A 136 -6.73 -0.74 -23.99
CA ASN A 136 -5.93 -1.69 -24.77
C ASN A 136 -4.47 -1.71 -24.28
N THR A 137 -3.57 -2.42 -24.98
CA THR A 137 -2.15 -2.53 -24.60
C THR A 137 -1.40 -1.20 -24.45
N ASP A 138 -1.88 -0.17 -25.15
CA ASP A 138 -1.32 1.18 -25.15
C ASP A 138 -2.06 2.12 -24.20
N SER A 139 -2.91 1.58 -23.32
CA SER A 139 -3.66 2.32 -22.31
C SER A 139 -3.27 1.89 -20.90
N THR A 140 -3.52 2.78 -19.93
CA THR A 140 -3.22 2.54 -18.52
C THR A 140 -4.37 3.00 -17.64
N ILE A 141 -4.82 2.12 -16.77
CA ILE A 141 -5.72 2.45 -15.68
C ILE A 141 -4.86 2.93 -14.52
N ILE A 142 -5.15 4.12 -13.98
CA ILE A 142 -4.62 4.57 -12.70
C ILE A 142 -5.76 4.49 -11.70
N SER A 143 -5.60 3.64 -10.69
CA SER A 143 -6.51 3.58 -9.54
C SER A 143 -5.89 4.27 -8.34
N PHE A 144 -6.70 4.91 -7.50
CA PHE A 144 -6.21 5.67 -6.35
C PHE A 144 -6.50 4.96 -5.03
N THR A 145 -5.74 5.27 -3.98
CA THR A 145 -5.99 4.78 -2.63
C THR A 145 -5.37 5.71 -1.59
N ASP A 146 -6.02 5.85 -0.43
CA ASP A 146 -5.47 6.51 0.75
C ASP A 146 -4.55 5.56 1.57
N GLN A 147 -4.64 4.26 1.28
CA GLN A 147 -3.99 3.22 2.05
C GLN A 147 -2.52 3.03 1.67
N PRO A 148 -1.67 2.58 2.61
CA PRO A 148 -0.29 2.22 2.29
C PRO A 148 -0.20 1.19 1.17
N ILE A 149 0.56 1.54 0.12
CA ILE A 149 0.83 0.67 -1.03
C ILE A 149 2.18 0.01 -0.82
N LYS A 150 2.24 -0.77 0.26
CA LYS A 150 3.39 -1.51 0.81
C LYS A 150 4.32 -2.11 -0.24
N SER A 151 5.43 -2.72 0.21
CA SER A 151 6.42 -3.41 -0.65
C SER A 151 5.85 -4.15 -1.87
N ARG A 152 4.66 -4.77 -1.78
CA ARG A 152 3.85 -5.22 -2.93
C ARG A 152 2.35 -4.93 -2.74
N LEU A 153 1.66 -4.55 -3.81
CA LEU A 153 0.19 -4.46 -3.82
C LEU A 153 -0.43 -5.86 -3.71
N LYS A 154 -1.21 -6.11 -2.65
CA LYS A 154 -1.82 -7.42 -2.38
C LYS A 154 -3.26 -7.58 -2.87
N SER A 155 -3.94 -6.49 -3.16
CA SER A 155 -5.39 -6.47 -3.45
C SER A 155 -5.79 -5.09 -3.99
N LEU A 156 -6.71 -5.06 -4.96
CA LEU A 156 -7.41 -3.84 -5.38
C LEU A 156 -8.67 -3.55 -4.54
N LYS A 157 -8.92 -4.24 -3.43
CA LYS A 157 -10.16 -4.08 -2.64
C LYS A 157 -10.37 -2.67 -2.08
N LYS A 158 -9.27 -1.97 -1.77
CA LYS A 158 -9.30 -0.63 -1.15
C LYS A 158 -8.91 0.49 -2.13
N VAL A 159 -8.93 0.22 -3.44
CA VAL A 159 -8.78 1.29 -4.41
C VAL A 159 -10.12 2.00 -4.58
N ARG A 160 -10.05 3.30 -4.80
CA ARG A 160 -11.15 4.20 -5.13
C ARG A 160 -10.75 4.98 -6.37
N ASP A 161 -11.75 5.37 -7.16
CA ASP A 161 -11.61 6.24 -8.32
C ASP A 161 -10.64 5.70 -9.39
N ASN A 162 -11.03 5.74 -10.66
CA ASN A 162 -10.17 5.21 -11.71
C ASN A 162 -10.22 6.12 -12.90
N ILE A 163 -9.04 6.37 -13.46
CA ILE A 163 -8.89 7.12 -14.70
C ILE A 163 -8.20 6.24 -15.73
N LEU A 164 -8.67 6.32 -16.97
CA LEU A 164 -8.06 5.66 -18.11
C LEU A 164 -7.22 6.69 -18.88
N VAL A 165 -5.94 6.38 -19.02
CA VAL A 165 -4.97 7.16 -19.79
C VAL A 165 -4.66 6.43 -21.10
N ALA A 166 -4.75 7.13 -22.22
CA ALA A 166 -4.37 6.61 -23.55
C ALA A 166 -2.84 6.61 -23.76
N LYS A 167 -2.12 5.97 -22.83
CA LYS A 167 -0.65 5.84 -22.85
C LYS A 167 -0.22 4.55 -22.16
N ASN A 168 0.84 3.93 -22.68
CA ASN A 168 1.35 2.66 -22.14
C ASN A 168 1.86 2.78 -20.69
N SER A 169 1.60 1.72 -19.91
CA SER A 169 1.85 1.70 -18.46
C SER A 169 3.29 1.95 -18.03
N THR A 170 4.28 1.59 -18.84
CA THR A 170 5.69 1.83 -18.49
C THR A 170 5.98 3.33 -18.43
N LEU A 171 5.55 4.07 -19.46
CA LEU A 171 5.77 5.51 -19.52
C LEU A 171 4.96 6.24 -18.45
N VAL A 172 3.68 5.88 -18.28
CA VAL A 172 2.84 6.47 -17.24
C VAL A 172 3.44 6.21 -15.85
N PHE A 173 3.99 5.02 -15.60
CA PHE A 173 4.63 4.69 -14.33
C PHE A 173 5.86 5.56 -14.06
N GLU A 174 6.74 5.73 -15.05
CA GLU A 174 7.94 6.56 -14.93
C GLU A 174 7.60 8.03 -14.65
N GLU A 175 6.65 8.57 -15.41
CA GLU A 175 6.21 9.96 -15.30
C GLU A 175 5.48 10.21 -13.97
N LEU A 176 4.51 9.37 -13.63
CA LEU A 176 3.75 9.48 -12.40
C LEU A 176 4.65 9.34 -11.18
N ARG A 177 5.64 8.45 -11.21
CA ARG A 177 6.61 8.29 -10.10
C ARG A 177 7.50 9.52 -9.93
N ARG A 178 7.97 10.11 -11.03
CA ARG A 178 8.79 11.34 -11.00
C ARG A 178 8.00 12.51 -10.42
N ASP A 179 6.75 12.64 -10.82
CA ASP A 179 5.91 13.80 -10.50
C ASP A 179 5.02 13.57 -9.25
N ALA A 180 5.05 12.38 -8.64
CA ALA A 180 4.19 11.98 -7.53
C ALA A 180 4.22 12.96 -6.34
N VAL A 181 5.41 13.38 -5.92
CA VAL A 181 5.55 14.32 -4.80
C VAL A 181 4.91 15.66 -5.14
N ARG A 182 5.07 16.14 -6.39
CA ARG A 182 4.47 17.39 -6.87
C ARG A 182 2.95 17.31 -6.83
N TYR A 183 2.39 16.25 -7.41
CA TYR A 183 0.95 15.99 -7.41
C TYR A 183 0.35 15.95 -6.01
N ILE A 184 0.98 15.18 -5.10
CA ILE A 184 0.51 15.10 -3.72
C ILE A 184 0.62 16.46 -3.04
N THR A 185 1.73 17.18 -3.22
CA THR A 185 1.91 18.52 -2.65
C THR A 185 0.80 19.48 -3.07
N HIS A 186 0.38 19.46 -4.34
CA HIS A 186 -0.70 20.31 -4.83
C HIS A 186 -2.07 19.94 -4.27
N GLY A 187 -2.29 18.65 -3.99
CA GLY A 187 -3.53 18.18 -3.38
C GLY A 187 -3.65 18.45 -1.88
N LEU A 188 -2.55 18.74 -1.18
CA LEU A 188 -2.58 19.00 0.26
C LEU A 188 -3.18 20.37 0.59
N GLU A 189 -3.86 20.46 1.73
CA GLU A 189 -4.27 21.74 2.28
C GLU A 189 -3.05 22.66 2.46
N ASN A 190 -3.15 23.90 1.97
CA ASN A 190 -2.06 24.88 1.95
C ASN A 190 -0.78 24.43 1.22
N HIS A 191 -0.82 23.34 0.46
CA HIS A 191 0.34 22.78 -0.24
C HIS A 191 1.50 22.41 0.69
N GLN A 192 1.21 22.06 1.94
CA GLN A 192 2.23 21.81 2.96
C GLN A 192 2.19 20.39 3.48
N TRP A 193 3.38 19.79 3.54
CA TRP A 193 3.64 18.55 4.23
C TRP A 193 3.89 18.82 5.72
N SER A 194 3.56 17.84 6.55
CA SER A 194 3.91 17.84 7.96
C SER A 194 5.37 17.46 8.14
N GLU A 195 6.17 18.39 8.70
CA GLU A 195 7.50 18.09 9.22
C GLU A 195 7.41 17.89 10.73
N LEU A 196 7.52 16.63 11.14
CA LEU A 196 7.35 16.20 12.51
C LEU A 196 8.69 15.78 13.12
N LYS A 197 8.86 16.05 14.41
CA LYS A 197 9.99 15.53 15.19
C LYS A 197 9.47 14.50 16.17
N ILE A 198 10.07 13.31 16.14
CA ILE A 198 9.77 12.23 17.07
C ILE A 198 10.98 12.10 17.99
N ASN A 199 10.81 12.39 19.27
CA ASN A 199 11.84 12.14 20.27
C ASN A 199 11.58 10.79 20.94
N ILE A 200 12.60 9.95 20.96
CA ILE A 200 12.62 8.66 21.63
C ILE A 200 13.33 8.84 22.97
N TYR A 201 12.59 8.73 24.06
CA TYR A 201 13.16 8.67 25.41
C TYR A 201 13.08 7.23 25.91
N ASP A 202 14.24 6.65 26.16
CA ASP A 202 14.40 5.28 26.61
C ASP A 202 15.20 5.27 27.91
N SER A 203 14.58 4.78 28.99
CA SER A 203 15.20 4.70 30.31
C SER A 203 16.23 3.59 30.43
N ASP A 204 16.14 2.56 29.58
CA ASP A 204 16.96 1.35 29.66
C ASP A 204 18.21 1.45 28.77
N GLU A 205 18.41 2.60 28.12
CA GLU A 205 19.52 2.91 27.21
C GLU A 205 19.62 1.98 25.98
N LEU A 206 18.52 1.32 25.61
CA LEU A 206 18.37 0.43 24.45
C LEU A 206 17.90 1.16 23.19
N TYR A 207 18.32 2.42 23.01
CA TYR A 207 17.85 3.34 21.97
C TYR A 207 17.88 2.74 20.56
N GLU A 208 18.92 1.99 20.23
CA GLU A 208 19.08 1.33 18.93
C GLU A 208 17.95 0.31 18.65
N LEU A 209 17.53 -0.43 19.66
CA LEU A 209 16.44 -1.40 19.55
C LEU A 209 15.10 -0.67 19.48
N GLU A 210 14.88 0.34 20.32
CA GLU A 210 13.67 1.16 20.30
C GLU A 210 13.47 1.89 18.96
N TYR A 211 14.56 2.45 18.42
CA TYR A 211 14.59 3.04 17.08
C TYR A 211 14.24 1.98 16.01
N LYS A 212 14.90 0.81 16.01
CA LYS A 212 14.62 -0.25 15.03
C LYS A 212 13.18 -0.74 15.12
N ARG A 213 12.62 -0.80 16.33
CA ARG A 213 11.21 -1.17 16.57
C ARG A 213 10.29 -0.15 15.92
N LEU A 214 10.51 1.14 16.18
CA LEU A 214 9.71 2.22 15.60
C LEU A 214 9.81 2.28 14.07
N ILE A 215 11.04 2.24 13.53
CA ILE A 215 11.25 2.30 12.07
C ILE A 215 10.61 1.12 11.34
N THR A 216 10.59 -0.06 11.96
CA THR A 216 9.88 -1.23 11.40
C THR A 216 8.40 -0.91 11.16
N ILE A 217 7.75 -0.24 12.11
CA ILE A 217 6.34 0.16 12.00
C ILE A 217 6.16 1.28 10.97
N LEU A 218 6.89 2.40 11.13
CA LEU A 218 6.74 3.56 10.25
C LEU A 218 7.03 3.23 8.78
N SER A 219 7.98 2.34 8.52
CA SER A 219 8.34 1.91 7.17
C SER A 219 7.27 1.02 6.54
N ASP A 220 6.70 0.07 7.29
CA ASP A 220 5.68 -0.85 6.74
C ASP A 220 4.34 -0.15 6.49
N LEU A 221 4.00 0.82 7.35
CA LEU A 221 2.85 1.71 7.15
C LEU A 221 3.10 2.80 6.10
N GLU A 222 4.34 2.91 5.60
CA GLU A 222 4.78 4.00 4.74
C GLU A 222 4.33 5.36 5.31
N ALA A 223 4.54 5.57 6.62
CA ALA A 223 4.01 6.70 7.37
C ALA A 223 4.69 8.04 7.03
N GLY A 224 5.80 8.01 6.27
CA GLY A 224 6.50 9.20 5.80
C GLY A 224 7.89 8.89 5.26
N ILE A 225 8.70 9.93 5.15
CA ILE A 225 10.12 9.88 4.76
C ILE A 225 10.93 10.43 5.94
N ILE A 226 11.97 9.70 6.35
CA ILE A 226 12.90 10.18 7.38
C ILE A 226 13.89 11.13 6.70
N LEU A 227 13.91 12.40 7.14
CA LEU A 227 14.80 13.44 6.61
C LEU A 227 16.11 13.57 7.39
N GLY A 228 16.13 13.09 8.63
CA GLY A 228 17.31 13.18 9.48
C GLY A 228 17.10 12.54 10.83
N GLU A 229 18.21 12.18 11.44
CA GLU A 229 18.27 11.54 12.75
C GLU A 229 19.41 12.15 13.54
N SER A 230 19.20 12.40 14.83
CA SER A 230 20.21 13.05 15.67
C SER A 230 19.93 12.84 17.14
N TRP A 231 20.99 12.79 17.94
CA TRP A 231 20.87 12.98 19.39
C TRP A 231 20.47 14.41 19.70
N THR A 232 19.49 14.58 20.57
CA THR A 232 19.06 15.88 21.09
C THR A 232 19.07 15.86 22.62
N LYS A 233 19.09 17.05 23.22
CA LYS A 233 18.93 17.23 24.66
C LYS A 233 17.70 18.09 24.88
N ASP A 234 16.77 17.57 25.67
CA ASP A 234 15.60 18.30 26.08
C ASP A 234 15.84 18.89 27.48
N HIS A 235 15.55 20.17 27.64
CA HIS A 235 15.73 20.88 28.91
C HIS A 235 14.43 20.81 29.70
N ALA A 236 14.13 19.62 30.21
CA ALA A 236 12.89 19.37 30.96
C ALA A 236 12.74 20.27 32.20
N PHE A 237 13.86 20.68 32.81
CA PHE A 237 13.94 21.64 33.93
C PHE A 237 15.30 22.39 33.89
N ALA A 238 15.39 23.54 34.57
CA ALA A 238 16.67 24.24 34.75
C ALA A 238 17.73 23.26 35.30
N LEU A 239 18.87 23.14 34.60
CA LEU A 239 20.03 22.28 34.92
C LEU A 239 19.89 20.77 34.70
N PHE A 240 18.73 20.25 34.27
CA PHE A 240 18.57 18.83 33.90
C PHE A 240 18.31 18.71 32.40
N SER A 241 19.23 18.06 31.68
CA SER A 241 19.07 17.71 30.27
C SER A 241 18.80 16.21 30.14
N ILE A 242 17.65 15.85 29.57
CA ILE A 242 17.37 14.46 29.21
C ILE A 242 17.77 14.28 27.75
N THR A 243 18.61 13.28 27.49
CA THR A 243 19.01 12.93 26.13
C THR A 243 17.88 12.16 25.46
N ALA A 244 17.60 12.49 24.20
CA ALA A 244 16.65 11.73 23.38
C ALA A 244 17.23 11.51 21.99
N TYR A 245 16.85 10.41 21.35
CA TYR A 245 17.12 10.21 19.94
C TYR A 245 15.97 10.81 19.12
N GLN A 246 16.27 11.79 18.26
CA GLN A 246 15.28 12.50 17.46
C GLN A 246 15.26 12.00 16.03
N ILE A 247 14.06 11.74 15.51
CA ILE A 247 13.78 11.44 14.10
C ILE A 247 13.00 12.62 13.51
N ARG A 248 13.44 13.15 12.37
CA ARG A 248 12.67 14.12 11.56
C ARG A 248 11.89 13.37 10.49
N LEU A 249 10.57 13.31 10.64
CA LEU A 249 9.64 12.64 9.75
C LEU A 249 8.92 13.66 8.87
N PHE A 250 8.95 13.45 7.56
CA PHE A 250 8.21 14.21 6.56
C PHE A 250 7.06 13.40 6.01
N THR A 251 5.83 13.88 6.18
CA THR A 251 4.63 13.09 5.88
C THR A 251 3.48 13.96 5.40
N PHE A 252 2.62 13.38 4.57
CA PHE A 252 1.33 13.98 4.19
C PHE A 252 0.22 13.54 5.14
N LEU A 253 0.51 12.63 6.08
CA LEU A 253 -0.43 12.23 7.12
C LEU A 253 -0.60 13.36 8.13
N GLU A 254 -1.82 13.46 8.67
CA GLU A 254 -2.09 14.38 9.75
C GLU A 254 -1.22 14.04 10.98
N PRO A 255 -0.69 15.04 11.70
CA PRO A 255 0.16 14.81 12.86
C PRO A 255 -0.48 13.90 13.91
N ILE A 256 -1.80 13.96 14.07
CA ILE A 256 -2.54 13.13 15.01
C ILE A 256 -2.52 11.63 14.64
N GLU A 257 -2.46 11.29 13.35
CA GLU A 257 -2.34 9.91 12.90
C GLU A 257 -0.96 9.34 13.25
N ILE A 258 0.08 10.15 13.12
CA ILE A 258 1.42 9.78 13.60
C ILE A 258 1.43 9.60 15.12
N LYS A 259 0.75 10.47 15.88
CA LYS A 259 0.69 10.32 17.34
C LYS A 259 -0.02 9.03 17.76
N LYS A 260 -1.10 8.63 17.06
CA LYS A 260 -1.78 7.34 17.29
C LYS A 260 -0.83 6.15 17.11
N ILE A 261 0.00 6.18 16.06
CA ILE A 261 1.00 5.13 15.82
C ILE A 261 2.00 5.08 16.98
N LEU A 262 2.62 6.21 17.31
CA LEU A 262 3.61 6.27 18.38
C LEU A 262 3.03 5.77 19.71
N PHE A 263 1.87 6.29 20.08
CA PHE A 263 1.17 5.93 21.31
C PHE A 263 0.87 4.42 21.41
N ALA A 264 0.48 3.78 20.31
CA ALA A 264 0.19 2.35 20.26
C ALA A 264 1.41 1.45 20.52
N PHE A 265 2.63 1.96 20.28
CA PHE A 265 3.87 1.19 20.36
C PHE A 265 4.81 1.67 21.47
N GLU A 266 4.31 2.46 22.43
CA GLU A 266 5.01 2.78 23.69
C GLU A 266 5.07 1.57 24.65
N TYR A 267 4.14 0.63 24.51
CA TYR A 267 3.98 -0.52 25.40
C TYR A 267 4.39 -1.84 24.73
N ASN A 268 4.89 -2.80 25.52
CA ASN A 268 5.07 -4.18 25.07
C ASN A 268 3.76 -4.98 25.13
N SER A 269 3.81 -6.24 24.71
CA SER A 269 2.67 -7.16 24.74
C SER A 269 2.11 -7.44 26.14
N ASP A 270 2.95 -7.37 27.18
CA ASP A 270 2.55 -7.52 28.61
C ASP A 270 1.97 -6.21 29.19
N GLY A 271 2.11 -5.13 28.41
CA GLY A 271 1.61 -3.80 28.70
C GLY A 271 2.45 -3.03 29.71
N GLU A 272 3.72 -3.36 29.81
CA GLU A 272 4.75 -2.52 30.39
C GLU A 272 5.14 -1.46 29.36
N ARG A 273 5.37 -0.23 29.83
CA ARG A 273 5.81 0.86 28.96
C ARG A 273 7.31 0.71 28.73
N LEU A 274 7.72 0.48 27.49
CA LEU A 274 9.12 0.32 27.13
C LEU A 274 9.79 1.66 26.79
N VAL A 275 9.02 2.61 26.24
CA VAL A 275 9.60 3.84 25.69
C VAL A 275 8.59 4.99 25.73
N ASP A 276 9.09 6.22 25.78
CA ASP A 276 8.28 7.42 25.54
C ASP A 276 8.57 8.00 24.15
N TYR A 277 7.51 8.14 23.35
CA TYR A 277 7.59 8.79 22.06
C TYR A 277 6.86 10.12 22.08
N ASP A 278 7.63 11.20 22.12
CA ASP A 278 7.08 12.54 21.98
C ASP A 278 7.05 12.96 20.52
N LEU A 279 5.89 13.50 20.11
CA LEU A 279 5.70 14.04 18.77
C LEU A 279 5.61 15.55 18.85
N PHE A 280 6.39 16.23 18.02
CA PHE A 280 6.32 17.67 17.84
C PHE A 280 5.97 18.00 16.41
N ASN A 281 5.00 18.89 16.24
CA ASN A 281 4.77 19.59 14.99
C ASN A 281 5.34 21.01 15.13
N LYS A 282 6.40 21.32 14.38
CA LYS A 282 7.22 22.53 14.56
C LYS A 282 7.77 22.60 16.00
N SER A 283 7.21 23.47 16.84
CA SER A 283 7.60 23.66 18.25
C SER A 283 6.54 23.15 19.23
N ASN A 284 5.38 22.72 18.75
CA ASN A 284 4.26 22.31 19.58
C ASN A 284 4.27 20.79 19.78
N LYS A 285 4.27 20.35 21.04
CA LYS A 285 4.13 18.94 21.41
C LYS A 285 2.67 18.51 21.25
N ILE A 286 2.45 17.39 20.57
CA ILE A 286 1.13 16.77 20.40
C ILE A 286 0.95 15.72 21.50
N ASN A 287 -0.04 15.93 22.34
CA ASN A 287 -0.34 15.08 23.49
C ASN A 287 -1.25 13.92 23.11
N TRP A 288 -1.17 12.82 23.87
CA TRP A 288 -2.03 11.66 23.66
C TRP A 288 -3.52 11.98 23.88
N SER A 289 -3.83 12.95 24.75
CA SER A 289 -5.21 13.40 25.00
C SER A 289 -5.90 13.99 23.78
N GLU A 290 -5.12 14.53 22.83
CA GLU A 290 -5.63 15.08 21.58
C GLU A 290 -6.15 13.98 20.63
N ILE A 291 -5.83 12.70 20.88
CA ILE A 291 -6.27 11.57 20.05
C ILE A 291 -7.80 11.35 20.13
N LEU A 292 -8.40 11.55 21.30
CA LEU A 292 -9.80 11.18 21.55
C LEU A 292 -10.77 12.36 21.54
N ASN A 293 -10.30 13.57 21.88
CA ASN A 293 -11.05 14.83 21.86
C ASN A 293 -12.56 14.73 22.25
N ASP A 294 -12.91 13.85 23.19
CA ASP A 294 -14.29 13.50 23.55
C ASP A 294 -14.65 13.88 24.99
N GLY A 295 -13.69 14.48 25.72
CA GLY A 295 -13.85 14.94 27.10
C GLY A 295 -14.07 13.83 28.14
N LYS A 296 -13.86 12.55 27.77
CA LYS A 296 -14.05 11.40 28.67
C LYS A 296 -12.73 10.93 29.26
N TYR A 297 -12.82 10.31 30.43
CA TYR A 297 -11.70 9.57 31.00
C TYR A 297 -11.52 8.26 30.23
N HIS A 298 -10.30 7.99 29.79
CA HIS A 298 -9.90 6.73 29.17
C HIS A 298 -8.66 6.21 29.85
N ASP A 299 -8.60 4.91 30.09
CA ASP A 299 -7.37 4.28 30.54
C ASP A 299 -6.34 4.34 29.39
N ARG A 300 -5.20 4.98 29.67
CA ARG A 300 -4.15 5.23 28.67
C ARG A 300 -3.63 3.91 28.07
N LYS A 301 -3.47 2.88 28.90
CA LYS A 301 -2.94 1.58 28.48
C LYS A 301 -3.97 0.85 27.62
N GLU A 302 -5.22 0.74 28.07
CA GLU A 302 -6.29 0.12 27.28
C GLU A 302 -6.45 0.80 25.92
N LEU A 303 -6.40 2.13 25.89
CA LEU A 303 -6.48 2.90 24.65
C LEU A 303 -5.30 2.60 23.71
N ALA A 304 -4.07 2.59 24.23
CA ALA A 304 -2.88 2.29 23.44
C ALA A 304 -2.97 0.89 22.83
N PHE A 305 -3.41 -0.10 23.60
CA PHE A 305 -3.65 -1.47 23.11
C PHE A 305 -4.73 -1.53 22.03
N SER A 306 -5.82 -0.76 22.17
CA SER A 306 -6.86 -0.71 21.14
C SER A 306 -6.34 -0.21 19.79
N TYR A 307 -5.45 0.78 19.79
CA TYR A 307 -4.78 1.26 18.57
C TYR A 307 -3.74 0.27 18.07
N ARG A 308 -2.98 -0.33 18.97
CA ARG A 308 -1.99 -1.37 18.65
C ARG A 308 -2.64 -2.53 17.90
N GLU A 309 -3.78 -3.05 18.37
CA GLU A 309 -4.50 -4.12 17.69
C GLU A 309 -4.96 -3.74 16.28
N LYS A 310 -5.47 -2.51 16.11
CA LYS A 310 -5.90 -1.99 14.80
C LYS A 310 -4.73 -1.90 13.84
N ILE A 311 -3.64 -1.26 14.27
CA ILE A 311 -2.45 -1.07 13.44
C ILE A 311 -1.76 -2.41 13.16
N MET A 312 -1.70 -3.32 14.14
CA MET A 312 -1.15 -4.66 13.93
C MET A 312 -1.91 -5.41 12.83
N LYS A 313 -3.24 -5.30 12.72
CA LYS A 313 -3.99 -5.91 11.60
C LYS A 313 -3.58 -5.35 10.24
N GLU A 314 -3.10 -4.12 10.23
CA GLU A 314 -2.59 -3.46 9.03
C GLU A 314 -1.14 -3.77 8.72
N LEU A 315 -0.31 -4.24 9.65
CA LEU A 315 1.10 -4.54 9.35
C LEU A 315 1.27 -5.81 8.51
N SER A 316 2.34 -5.86 7.72
CA SER A 316 2.79 -7.09 7.06
C SER A 316 3.27 -8.13 8.07
N GLU A 317 3.12 -9.42 7.75
CA GLU A 317 3.62 -10.51 8.60
C GLU A 317 5.13 -10.43 8.85
N SER A 318 5.91 -9.97 7.87
CA SER A 318 7.34 -9.70 8.04
C SER A 318 7.62 -8.60 9.04
N ALA A 319 6.86 -7.49 8.99
CA ALA A 319 7.02 -6.38 9.92
C ALA A 319 6.60 -6.78 11.34
N LYS A 320 5.47 -7.50 11.49
CA LYS A 320 5.04 -8.06 12.78
C LYS A 320 6.09 -8.95 13.40
N LYS A 321 6.63 -9.90 12.62
CA LYS A 321 7.66 -10.81 13.09
C LYS A 321 8.89 -10.02 13.57
N ARG A 322 9.39 -9.11 12.74
CA ARG A 322 10.55 -8.27 13.08
C ARG A 322 10.30 -7.43 14.34
N TYR A 323 9.12 -6.84 14.45
CA TYR A 323 8.70 -6.05 15.60
C TYR A 323 8.75 -6.88 16.89
N PHE A 324 8.14 -8.07 16.91
CA PHE A 324 8.12 -8.93 18.10
C PHE A 324 9.48 -9.54 18.43
N ASP A 325 10.32 -9.80 17.43
CA ASP A 325 11.70 -10.24 17.65
C ASP A 325 12.51 -9.16 18.38
N ILE A 326 12.35 -7.88 18.00
CA ILE A 326 13.00 -6.74 18.68
C ILE A 326 12.41 -6.53 20.07
N GLU A 327 11.09 -6.61 20.24
CA GLU A 327 10.44 -6.46 21.55
C GLU A 327 10.95 -7.50 22.56
N LYS A 328 11.11 -8.75 22.14
CA LYS A 328 11.71 -9.81 22.99
C LYS A 328 13.15 -9.51 23.35
N GLU A 329 13.92 -8.94 22.42
CA GLU A 329 15.31 -8.56 22.66
C GLU A 329 15.41 -7.45 23.70
N ILE A 330 14.52 -6.45 23.64
CA ILE A 330 14.41 -5.37 24.62
C ILE A 330 14.08 -5.95 26.00
N THR A 331 13.00 -6.73 26.11
CA THR A 331 12.61 -7.35 27.39
C THR A 331 13.70 -8.24 27.98
N ALA A 332 14.48 -8.94 27.14
CA ALA A 332 15.59 -9.78 27.62
C ALA A 332 16.81 -8.97 28.10
N GLN A 333 16.98 -7.73 27.63
CA GLN A 333 18.06 -6.83 28.03
C GLN A 333 17.67 -5.96 29.23
N SER A 334 16.44 -5.46 29.29
CA SER A 334 15.92 -4.68 30.44
C SER A 334 15.83 -5.50 31.74
N ASN A 335 15.73 -6.83 31.65
CA ASN A 335 15.69 -7.74 32.80
C ASN A 335 17.08 -8.19 33.30
N LYS A 336 18.17 -7.68 32.71
CA LYS A 336 19.55 -7.91 33.16
C LYS A 336 20.04 -6.73 33.97
#